data_AF-A0A1X1MT65-F1
#
_entry.id   AF-A0A1X1MT65-F1
#
_cell.length_a   1.000
_cell.length_b   1.000
_cell.length_c   1.000
_cell.angle_alpha   90.00
_cell.angle_beta   90.00
_cell.angle_gamma   90.00
#
_symmetry.space_group_name_H-M   'P 1'
#
loop_
_entity.id
_entity.type
_entity.pdbx_description
1 polymer ?
#
loop_
_entity_poly.entity_id
_entity_poly.type
_entity_poly.pdbx_seq_one_letter_code
_entity_poly.pdbx_strand_id
1 'polypeptide(L)'
;TRKISRAVARISLGLQDSLSLGNLESRRDWGFAGDYVEAMWRMLQQDAPDDYVVATGETHSIRELLDVAFGRVGISDWSGFVRQDPRFFRPAEVDVLVGDSSKAREVLGWKPRVGFEELVAMMVDADVATETESAARDGLAAPAGRAGAARPAGPTVVDQPRGGSDRSGVRS
;
A
#
# COMPACT_ATOMS: atom_id res chain seq x y z
N THR A 1 -1.26 -0.83 5.27
CA THR A 1 -0.98 -1.66 4.08
C THR A 1 -1.66 -3.02 4.16
N ARG A 2 -1.38 -3.89 5.15
CA ARG A 2 -2.05 -5.22 5.26
C ARG A 2 -3.58 -5.20 5.28
N LYS A 3 -4.19 -4.13 5.83
CA LYS A 3 -5.65 -3.91 5.74
C LYS A 3 -6.16 -3.90 4.29
N ILE A 4 -5.40 -3.30 3.37
CA ILE A 4 -5.76 -3.15 1.96
C ILE A 4 -5.59 -4.48 1.24
N SER A 5 -4.40 -5.11 1.30
CA SER A 5 -4.14 -6.39 0.61
C SER A 5 -5.14 -7.48 1.00
N ARG A 6 -5.40 -7.62 2.31
CA ARG A 6 -6.39 -8.57 2.83
C ARG A 6 -7.81 -8.26 2.37
N ALA A 7 -8.22 -6.99 2.39
CA ALA A 7 -9.54 -6.61 1.91
C ALA A 7 -9.71 -6.84 0.41
N VAL A 8 -8.69 -6.53 -0.40
CA VAL A 8 -8.67 -6.80 -1.84
C VAL A 8 -8.80 -8.30 -2.11
N ALA A 9 -8.02 -9.14 -1.40
CA ALA A 9 -8.14 -10.59 -1.48
C ALA A 9 -9.58 -11.04 -1.17
N ARG A 10 -10.14 -10.63 -0.03
CA ARG A 10 -11.51 -10.98 0.36
C ARG A 10 -12.57 -10.48 -0.62
N ILE A 11 -12.42 -9.27 -1.16
CA ILE A 11 -13.33 -8.73 -2.18
C ILE A 11 -13.26 -9.55 -3.47
N SER A 12 -12.05 -9.91 -3.91
CA SER A 12 -11.87 -10.75 -5.10
C SER A 12 -12.50 -12.14 -4.96
N LEU A 13 -12.54 -12.67 -3.74
CA LEU A 13 -13.16 -13.95 -3.38
C LEU A 13 -14.66 -13.81 -3.03
N GLY A 14 -15.23 -12.60 -3.07
CA GLY A 14 -16.61 -12.35 -2.70
C GLY A 14 -16.94 -12.50 -1.21
N LEU A 15 -15.93 -12.53 -0.34
CA LEU A 15 -16.04 -12.65 1.12
C LEU A 15 -16.18 -11.30 1.83
N GLN A 16 -16.08 -10.20 1.09
CA GLN A 16 -16.21 -8.84 1.58
C GLN A 16 -16.73 -7.94 0.44
N ASP A 17 -17.65 -7.03 0.76
CA ASP A 17 -18.26 -6.17 -0.28
C ASP A 17 -17.57 -4.82 -0.45
N SER A 18 -16.96 -4.29 0.61
CA SER A 18 -16.28 -2.99 0.55
C SER A 18 -15.19 -2.81 1.60
N LEU A 19 -14.32 -1.83 1.38
CA LEU A 19 -13.20 -1.41 2.21
C LEU A 19 -13.34 0.07 2.56
N SER A 20 -13.43 0.39 3.85
CA SER A 20 -13.43 1.78 4.32
C SER A 20 -12.02 2.29 4.63
N LEU A 21 -11.64 3.43 4.08
CA LEU A 21 -10.34 4.11 4.25
C LEU A 21 -10.52 5.58 4.63
N GLY A 22 -9.43 6.24 5.00
CA GLY A 22 -9.40 7.69 5.23
C GLY A 22 -8.96 8.44 3.97
N ASN A 23 -7.96 9.30 4.12
CA ASN A 23 -7.34 10.02 3.02
C ASN A 23 -6.61 9.05 2.06
N LEU A 24 -6.91 9.15 0.76
CA LEU A 24 -6.30 8.32 -0.28
C LEU A 24 -5.03 8.95 -0.86
N GLU A 25 -4.84 10.25 -0.63
CA GLU A 25 -3.73 11.03 -1.18
C GLU A 25 -2.49 11.01 -0.28
N SER A 26 -2.60 10.45 0.93
CA SER A 26 -1.47 10.31 1.86
C SER A 26 -0.36 9.46 1.26
N ARG A 27 0.86 9.97 1.23
CA ARG A 27 2.00 9.31 0.58
C ARG A 27 2.97 8.69 1.58
N ARG A 28 3.47 7.50 1.29
CA ARG A 28 4.41 6.76 2.15
C ARG A 28 5.50 6.09 1.32
N ASP A 29 6.67 5.97 1.92
CA ASP A 29 7.77 5.13 1.45
C ASP A 29 7.57 3.70 2.02
N TRP A 30 7.32 2.73 1.14
CA TRP A 30 7.09 1.33 1.50
C TRP A 30 8.21 0.45 0.96
N GLY A 31 9.03 -0.07 1.88
CA GLY A 31 10.03 -1.07 1.56
C GLY A 31 9.68 -2.47 2.07
N PHE A 32 10.34 -3.46 1.48
CA PHE A 32 10.23 -4.85 1.90
C PHE A 32 11.03 -5.12 3.18
N ALA A 33 10.38 -5.74 4.16
CA ALA A 33 11.01 -6.02 5.46
C ALA A 33 12.27 -6.90 5.34
N GLY A 34 12.30 -7.84 4.39
CA GLY A 34 13.48 -8.68 4.14
C GLY A 34 14.72 -7.89 3.73
N ASP A 35 14.55 -6.86 2.90
CA ASP A 35 15.64 -5.96 2.51
C ASP A 35 16.11 -5.13 3.71
N TYR A 36 15.19 -4.72 4.57
CA TYR A 36 15.50 -3.84 5.71
C TYR A 36 16.26 -4.58 6.81
N VAL A 37 15.96 -5.86 7.07
CA VAL A 37 16.73 -6.65 8.03
C VAL A 37 18.14 -6.96 7.52
N GLU A 38 18.36 -7.02 6.20
CA GLU A 38 19.71 -7.08 5.63
C GLU A 38 20.50 -5.80 5.95
N ALA A 39 19.87 -4.62 5.88
CA ALA A 39 20.51 -3.37 6.28
C ALA A 39 20.95 -3.41 7.74
N MET A 40 20.07 -3.86 8.64
CA MET A 40 20.38 -3.99 10.07
C MET A 40 21.57 -4.92 10.32
N TRP A 41 21.62 -6.06 9.61
CA TRP A 41 22.76 -6.97 9.69
C TRP A 41 24.04 -6.32 9.18
N ARG A 42 24.00 -5.60 8.05
CA ARG A 42 25.16 -4.89 7.48
C ARG A 42 25.73 -3.79 8.40
N MET A 43 24.87 -3.08 9.13
CA MET A 43 25.29 -2.07 10.12
C MET A 43 26.20 -2.69 11.20
N LEU A 44 25.89 -3.92 11.62
CA LEU A 44 26.67 -4.64 12.63
C LEU A 44 28.00 -5.18 12.11
N GLN A 45 28.23 -5.14 10.80
CA GLN A 45 29.49 -5.60 10.19
C GLN A 45 30.52 -4.47 10.02
N GLN A 46 30.18 -3.23 10.41
CA GLN A 46 31.07 -2.07 10.29
C GLN A 46 32.07 -2.01 11.45
N ASP A 47 33.24 -1.41 11.21
CA ASP A 47 34.29 -1.26 12.24
C ASP A 47 33.87 -0.35 13.40
N ALA A 48 32.98 0.63 13.14
CA ALA A 48 32.48 1.58 14.11
C ALA A 48 30.94 1.69 14.05
N PRO A 49 30.26 1.88 15.19
CA PRO A 49 28.81 2.08 15.23
C PRO A 49 28.43 3.45 14.65
N ASP A 50 27.27 3.50 13.98
CA ASP A 50 26.76 4.73 13.37
C ASP A 50 25.24 4.60 13.09
N ASP A 51 24.60 5.71 12.76
CA ASP A 51 23.17 5.82 12.46
C ASP A 51 22.91 5.93 10.95
N TYR A 52 21.89 5.21 10.46
CA TYR A 52 21.55 5.15 9.04
C TYR A 52 20.04 5.28 8.80
N VAL A 53 19.67 6.04 7.77
CA VAL A 53 18.31 6.00 7.21
C VAL A 53 18.21 4.81 6.24
N VAL A 54 17.24 3.93 6.49
CA VAL A 54 16.93 2.78 5.63
C VAL A 54 15.54 3.00 5.04
N ALA A 55 15.51 3.28 3.74
CA ALA A 55 14.31 3.68 3.01
C ALA A 55 14.49 3.39 1.52
N THR A 56 13.37 3.29 0.78
CA THR A 56 13.43 3.13 -0.68
C THR A 56 13.80 4.44 -1.38
N GLY A 57 13.38 5.58 -0.81
CA GLY A 57 13.48 6.89 -1.42
C GLY A 57 12.33 7.21 -2.38
N GLU A 58 11.36 6.31 -2.52
CA GLU A 58 10.20 6.45 -3.39
C GLU A 58 8.93 6.54 -2.53
N THR A 59 7.97 7.39 -2.92
CA THR A 59 6.71 7.54 -2.19
C THR A 59 5.51 7.32 -3.08
N HIS A 60 4.56 6.54 -2.56
CA HIS A 60 3.30 6.25 -3.23
C HIS A 60 2.13 6.61 -2.32
N SER A 61 1.06 7.08 -2.95
CA SER A 61 -0.23 7.34 -2.32
C SER A 61 -0.96 6.04 -1.98
N ILE A 62 -1.95 6.13 -1.09
CA ILE A 62 -2.87 5.03 -0.84
C ILE A 62 -3.68 4.70 -2.10
N ARG A 63 -3.96 5.70 -2.96
CA ARG A 63 -4.60 5.50 -4.26
C ARG A 63 -3.77 4.60 -5.18
N GLU A 64 -2.49 4.90 -5.37
CA GLU A 64 -1.58 4.06 -6.18
C GLU A 64 -1.49 2.63 -5.62
N LEU A 65 -1.47 2.48 -4.29
CA LEU A 65 -1.52 1.17 -3.64
C LEU A 65 -2.81 0.39 -3.97
N LEU A 66 -3.95 1.07 -4.03
CA LEU A 66 -5.22 0.45 -4.43
C LEU A 66 -5.20 0.06 -5.90
N ASP A 67 -4.69 0.91 -6.78
CA ASP A 67 -4.59 0.64 -8.22
C ASP A 67 -3.78 -0.64 -8.48
N VAL A 68 -2.60 -0.76 -7.88
CA VAL A 68 -1.75 -1.96 -8.03
C VAL A 68 -2.40 -3.18 -7.38
N ALA A 69 -2.96 -3.05 -6.18
CA ALA A 69 -3.54 -4.18 -5.46
C ALA A 69 -4.80 -4.75 -6.15
N PHE A 70 -5.74 -3.88 -6.54
CA PHE A 70 -6.94 -4.32 -7.26
C PHE A 70 -6.60 -4.80 -8.69
N GLY A 71 -5.64 -4.15 -9.35
CA GLY A 71 -5.10 -4.61 -10.63
C GLY A 71 -4.56 -6.05 -10.55
N ARG A 72 -3.88 -6.40 -9.45
CA ARG A 72 -3.34 -7.76 -9.23
C ARG A 72 -4.42 -8.84 -9.22
N VAL A 73 -5.65 -8.52 -8.80
CA VAL A 73 -6.81 -9.45 -8.79
C VAL A 73 -7.77 -9.25 -9.97
N GLY A 74 -7.36 -8.49 -10.99
CA GLY A 74 -8.14 -8.28 -12.22
C GLY A 74 -9.32 -7.31 -12.07
N ILE A 75 -9.28 -6.39 -11.11
CA ILE A 75 -10.29 -5.35 -10.91
C ILE A 75 -9.69 -4.00 -11.28
N SER A 76 -10.10 -3.43 -12.42
CA SER A 76 -9.58 -2.15 -12.90
C SER A 76 -10.32 -0.92 -12.36
N ASP A 77 -11.59 -1.05 -12.00
CA ASP A 77 -12.39 0.00 -11.35
C ASP A 77 -12.78 -0.43 -9.93
N TRP A 78 -12.04 0.06 -8.94
CA TRP A 78 -12.30 -0.24 -7.53
C TRP A 78 -13.22 0.77 -6.83
N SER A 79 -13.73 1.78 -7.54
CA SER A 79 -14.52 2.88 -6.97
C SER A 79 -15.81 2.44 -6.28
N GLY A 80 -16.36 1.27 -6.67
CA GLY A 80 -17.52 0.65 -6.02
C GLY A 80 -17.18 -0.09 -4.72
N PHE A 81 -15.92 -0.51 -4.54
CA PHE A 81 -15.47 -1.32 -3.42
C PHE A 81 -14.81 -0.51 -2.32
N VAL A 82 -14.35 0.72 -2.59
CA VAL A 82 -13.69 1.56 -1.59
C VAL A 82 -14.59 2.71 -1.17
N ARG A 83 -14.68 2.95 0.15
CA ARG A 83 -15.42 4.06 0.74
C ARG A 83 -14.47 4.90 1.58
N GLN A 84 -14.60 6.23 1.52
CA GLN A 84 -13.92 7.12 2.45
C GLN A 84 -14.80 7.36 3.67
N ASP A 85 -14.24 7.20 4.86
CA ASP A 85 -14.92 7.43 6.14
C ASP A 85 -14.19 8.52 6.93
N PRO A 86 -14.85 9.65 7.25
CA PRO A 86 -14.28 10.74 8.03
C PRO A 86 -13.62 10.30 9.35
N ARG A 87 -14.09 9.21 9.96
CA ARG A 87 -13.54 8.67 11.22
C ARG A 87 -12.11 8.12 11.07
N PHE A 88 -11.67 7.82 9.85
CA PHE A 88 -10.31 7.38 9.56
C PHE A 88 -9.36 8.52 9.16
N PHE A 89 -9.84 9.76 9.10
CA PHE A 89 -8.98 10.92 8.90
C PHE A 89 -8.26 11.24 10.21
N ARG A 90 -6.94 11.34 10.15
CA ARG A 90 -6.13 11.76 11.29
C ARG A 90 -5.94 13.28 11.22
N PRO A 91 -6.21 14.03 12.30
CA PRO A 91 -6.05 15.50 12.32
C PRO A 91 -4.62 15.99 12.03
N ALA A 92 -3.62 15.14 12.24
CA ALA A 92 -2.21 15.41 11.96
C ALA A 92 -1.66 14.28 11.07
N GLU A 93 -2.17 14.18 9.86
CA GLU A 93 -1.59 13.28 8.87
C GLU A 93 -0.29 13.89 8.33
N VAL A 94 0.83 13.17 8.43
CA VAL A 94 2.06 13.60 7.76
C VAL A 94 1.85 13.38 6.26
N ASP A 95 1.86 14.48 5.51
CA ASP A 95 1.51 14.48 4.09
C ASP A 95 2.50 13.64 3.26
N VAL A 96 3.80 13.72 3.58
CA VAL A 96 4.86 13.00 2.87
C VAL A 96 5.94 12.54 3.85
N LEU A 97 6.28 11.25 3.80
CA LEU A 97 7.48 10.68 4.42
C LEU A 97 8.32 10.06 3.31
N VAL A 98 9.46 10.68 3.00
CA VAL A 98 10.47 10.16 2.05
C VAL A 98 11.80 10.07 2.78
N GLY A 99 12.42 8.90 2.79
CA GLY A 99 13.72 8.71 3.43
C GLY A 99 14.87 8.87 2.43
N ASP A 100 15.96 9.51 2.84
CA ASP A 100 17.19 9.55 2.07
C ASP A 100 18.17 8.48 2.57
N SER A 101 18.27 7.37 1.83
CA SER A 101 19.16 6.25 2.14
C SER A 101 20.56 6.35 1.51
N SER A 102 21.02 7.55 1.12
CA SER A 102 22.33 7.75 0.47
C SER A 102 23.49 7.24 1.32
N LYS A 103 23.52 7.54 2.62
CA LYS A 103 24.55 7.03 3.54
C LYS A 103 24.57 5.50 3.62
N ALA A 104 23.39 4.86 3.66
CA ALA A 104 23.30 3.40 3.70
C ALA A 104 23.82 2.77 2.39
N ARG A 105 23.59 3.41 1.24
CA ARG A 105 24.14 2.98 -0.05
C ARG A 105 25.66 3.08 -0.09
N GLU A 106 26.21 4.21 0.33
CA GLU A 106 27.64 4.49 0.24
C GLU A 106 28.46 3.67 1.24
N VAL A 107 28.01 3.58 2.49
CA VAL A 107 28.79 2.96 3.58
C VAL A 107 28.50 1.47 3.69
N LEU A 108 27.22 1.05 3.63
CA LEU A 108 26.84 -0.36 3.85
C LEU A 108 26.80 -1.16 2.54
N GLY A 109 26.89 -0.49 1.38
CA GLY A 109 26.59 -1.09 0.08
C GLY A 109 25.14 -1.60 -0.01
N TRP A 110 24.23 -1.05 0.81
CA TRP A 110 22.85 -1.51 0.89
C TRP A 110 21.95 -0.70 -0.06
N LYS A 111 21.05 -1.40 -0.76
CA LYS A 111 19.97 -0.80 -1.53
C LYS A 111 18.72 -1.69 -1.46
N PRO A 112 17.50 -1.13 -1.49
CA PRO A 112 16.29 -1.93 -1.64
C PRO A 112 16.37 -2.72 -2.95
N ARG A 113 15.84 -3.95 -2.93
CA ARG A 113 15.81 -4.85 -4.08
C ARG A 113 14.38 -5.03 -4.58
N VAL A 114 13.42 -5.09 -3.66
CA VAL A 114 12.00 -5.24 -3.97
C VAL A 114 11.38 -3.85 -4.17
N GLY A 115 10.82 -3.63 -5.35
CA GLY A 115 10.11 -2.40 -5.70
C GLY A 115 8.68 -2.35 -5.14
N PHE A 116 8.04 -1.18 -5.23
CA PHE A 116 6.68 -0.96 -4.71
C PHE A 116 5.65 -1.93 -5.32
N GLU A 117 5.60 -2.04 -6.65
CA GLU A 117 4.61 -2.90 -7.32
C GLU A 117 4.78 -4.38 -6.97
N GLU A 118 6.03 -4.84 -6.92
CA GLU A 118 6.39 -6.21 -6.53
C GLU A 118 6.00 -6.50 -5.08
N LEU A 119 6.28 -5.57 -4.16
CA LEU A 119 5.85 -5.67 -2.77
C LEU A 119 4.33 -5.82 -2.65
N VAL A 120 3.57 -4.99 -3.37
CA VAL A 120 2.10 -5.03 -3.35
C VAL A 120 1.59 -6.34 -3.94
N ALA A 121 2.16 -6.82 -5.03
CA ALA A 121 1.81 -8.10 -5.64
C ALA A 121 2.08 -9.29 -4.70
N MET A 122 3.22 -9.28 -3.99
CA MET A 122 3.57 -10.31 -3.01
C MET A 122 2.57 -10.36 -1.84
N MET A 123 2.18 -9.19 -1.32
CA MET A 123 1.16 -9.07 -0.27
C MET A 123 -0.22 -9.52 -0.77
N VAL A 124 -0.59 -9.02 -1.95
CA VAL A 124 -1.53 -9.57 -2.95
C VAL A 124 -1.85 -11.05 -2.78
N ASP A 125 -0.92 -11.80 -3.37
CA ASP A 125 -0.99 -13.24 -3.59
C ASP A 125 -1.01 -14.01 -2.28
N ALA A 126 -0.23 -13.58 -1.28
CA ALA A 126 -0.17 -14.23 0.01
C ALA A 126 -1.51 -14.14 0.77
N ASP A 127 -2.17 -12.97 0.74
CA ASP A 127 -3.47 -12.80 1.38
C ASP A 127 -4.57 -13.54 0.58
N VAL A 128 -4.51 -13.59 -0.75
CA VAL A 128 -5.44 -14.41 -1.57
C VAL A 128 -5.31 -15.89 -1.23
N ALA A 129 -4.09 -16.42 -1.14
CA ALA A 129 -3.86 -17.81 -0.76
C ALA A 129 -4.41 -18.09 0.66
N THR A 130 -4.09 -17.23 1.61
CA THR A 130 -4.53 -17.35 3.02
C THR A 130 -6.06 -17.34 3.15
N GLU A 131 -6.74 -16.42 2.48
CA GLU A 131 -8.20 -16.29 2.56
C GLU A 131 -8.90 -17.42 1.77
N THR A 132 -8.30 -17.92 0.69
CA THR A 132 -8.80 -19.10 -0.05
C THR A 132 -8.77 -20.35 0.83
N GLU A 133 -7.65 -20.62 1.50
CA GLU A 133 -7.54 -21.75 2.43
C GLU A 133 -8.52 -21.62 3.61
N SER A 134 -8.68 -20.40 4.14
CA SER A 134 -9.59 -20.14 5.25
C SER A 134 -11.04 -20.39 4.84
N ALA A 135 -11.46 -19.91 3.66
CA ALA A 135 -12.80 -20.16 3.12
C ALA A 135 -13.08 -21.65 2.90
N ALA A 136 -12.08 -22.41 2.40
CA ALA A 136 -12.20 -23.85 2.22
C ALA A 136 -12.35 -24.60 3.54
N ARG A 137 -11.60 -24.21 4.58
CA ARG A 137 -11.71 -24.79 5.93
C ARG A 137 -13.07 -24.53 6.59
N ASP A 138 -13.62 -23.35 6.34
CA ASP A 138 -14.91 -22.90 6.91
C ASP A 138 -16.13 -23.46 6.14
N GLY A 139 -15.92 -24.30 5.12
CA GLY A 139 -17.00 -24.94 4.36
C GLY A 139 -17.83 -23.98 3.51
N LEU A 140 -17.33 -22.75 3.27
CA LEU A 140 -17.93 -21.85 2.30
C LEU A 140 -17.67 -22.42 0.89
N ALA A 141 -18.69 -22.41 0.04
CA ALA A 141 -18.55 -22.82 -1.36
C ALA A 141 -17.34 -22.11 -1.98
N ALA A 142 -16.55 -22.84 -2.80
CA ALA A 142 -15.34 -22.31 -3.41
C ALA A 142 -15.65 -20.92 -4.02
N PRO A 143 -14.93 -19.87 -3.59
CA PRO A 143 -15.27 -18.52 -4.01
C PRO A 143 -15.15 -18.43 -5.52
N ALA A 144 -16.28 -18.20 -6.19
CA ALA A 144 -16.28 -17.84 -7.61
C ALA A 144 -15.59 -16.47 -7.70
N GLY A 145 -14.34 -16.46 -8.19
CA GLY A 145 -13.56 -15.24 -8.28
C GLY A 145 -14.35 -14.13 -8.99
N ARG A 146 -14.39 -12.93 -8.40
CA ARG A 146 -15.11 -11.76 -8.91
C ARG A 146 -14.43 -11.12 -10.14
N ALA A 147 -13.71 -11.89 -10.95
CA ALA A 147 -13.10 -11.40 -12.18
C ALA A 147 -14.19 -10.83 -13.10
N GLY A 148 -14.27 -9.50 -13.21
CA GLY A 148 -15.31 -8.80 -13.97
C GLY A 148 -16.69 -8.67 -13.29
N ALA A 149 -16.83 -8.91 -11.98
CA ALA A 149 -18.11 -8.82 -11.28
C ALA A 149 -18.65 -7.36 -11.19
N ALA A 150 -19.96 -7.21 -11.40
CA ALA A 150 -20.64 -5.92 -11.43
C ALA A 150 -20.54 -5.13 -10.11
N ARG A 151 -20.41 -3.80 -10.24
CA ARG A 151 -20.30 -2.82 -9.14
C ARG A 151 -21.41 -3.01 -8.09
N PRO A 152 -21.07 -3.11 -6.79
CA PRO A 152 -22.08 -3.00 -5.75
C PRO A 152 -22.67 -1.59 -5.74
N ALA A 153 -24.00 -1.49 -5.65
CA ALA A 153 -24.72 -0.22 -5.61
C ALA A 153 -24.49 0.49 -4.27
N GLY A 154 -23.55 1.43 -4.23
CA GLY A 154 -23.40 2.32 -3.07
C GLY A 154 -22.44 3.48 -3.36
N PRO A 155 -22.32 4.44 -2.44
CA PRO A 155 -21.75 5.76 -2.71
C PRO A 155 -20.29 5.67 -3.18
N THR A 156 -20.08 5.96 -4.46
CA THR A 156 -18.79 5.99 -5.16
C THR A 156 -17.76 6.83 -4.38
N VAL A 157 -16.48 6.48 -4.49
CA VAL A 157 -15.37 7.34 -4.06
C VAL A 157 -15.65 8.78 -4.50
N VAL A 158 -15.74 9.70 -3.53
CA VAL A 158 -15.87 11.13 -3.81
C VAL A 158 -14.49 11.59 -4.26
N ASP A 159 -14.36 11.95 -5.53
CA ASP A 159 -13.10 12.41 -6.08
C ASP A 159 -12.74 13.75 -5.42
N GLN A 160 -11.72 13.75 -4.54
CA GLN A 160 -11.20 15.00 -4.01
C GLN A 160 -10.36 15.68 -5.11
N PRO A 161 -10.52 16.99 -5.33
CA PRO A 161 -9.71 17.71 -6.29
C PRO A 161 -8.24 17.58 -5.91
N ARG A 162 -7.39 17.19 -6.87
CA ARG A 162 -5.93 17.16 -6.71
C ARG A 162 -5.49 18.53 -6.21
N GLY A 163 -5.00 18.60 -4.96
CA GLY A 163 -4.57 19.85 -4.34
C GLY A 163 -3.43 20.47 -5.15
N GLY A 164 -3.77 21.41 -6.04
CA GLY A 164 -2.80 22.24 -6.73
C GLY A 164 -2.20 23.21 -5.72
N SER A 165 -0.91 23.06 -5.43
CA SER A 165 -0.16 24.07 -4.70
C SER A 165 0.01 25.30 -5.58
N ASP A 166 -0.95 26.22 -5.56
CA ASP A 166 -0.77 27.55 -6.13
C ASP A 166 0.16 28.34 -5.22
N ARG A 167 1.47 28.29 -5.53
CA ARG A 167 2.45 29.25 -5.04
C ARG A 167 2.41 30.46 -5.95
N SER A 168 1.45 31.36 -5.73
CA SER A 168 1.51 32.71 -6.25
C SER A 168 1.01 33.69 -5.20
N GLY A 169 1.90 34.55 -4.70
CA GLY A 169 1.49 35.64 -3.82
C GLY A 169 2.46 36.05 -2.72
N VAL A 170 3.76 36.20 -2.99
CA VAL A 170 4.56 37.23 -2.30
C VAL A 170 5.54 37.84 -3.31
N ARG A 171 5.19 39.03 -3.82
CA ARG A 171 6.15 40.01 -4.35
C ARG A 171 5.75 41.39 -3.86
N SER A 172 6.81 42.12 -3.51
CA SER A 172 6.92 43.53 -3.11
C SER A 172 6.53 43.87 -1.68
#